data_AF-A0AAD5TCW5-F1
#
_entry.id   AF-A0AAD5TCW5-F1
#
_cell.length_a   1.000
_cell.length_b   1.000
_cell.length_c   1.000
_cell.angle_alpha   90.00
_cell.angle_beta   90.00
_cell.angle_gamma   90.00
#
_symmetry.space_group_name_H-M   'P 1'
#
loop_
_entity.id
_entity.type
_entity.pdbx_description
1 polymer ?
#
loop_
_entity_poly.entity_id
_entity_poly.type
_entity_poly.pdbx_seq_one_letter_code
_entity_poly.pdbx_strand_id
1 'polypeptide(L)'
;MPRPQTQGEGGPNIIDALLYKFRLALMRGAPLSDGANVLVAVSGGPSSCCLLEVMKRFHAIDPANPRKPRKFGKVIVCYVDPSAVLGYPETAGQIAEAAAAADFQCVTVTLESMFLNADESDPGVVNVDGPSTEATLVKSATSSLSPNERLQQCFQSLGTATAKEDMIDLLTNKAILRAARRAGCTLVLRGDTSTRMAVNTVAQTSKGLGFAMPTEMAERPTWPADIEVVRPLRDLSAKQIAIFNRTAKVETFVTPGVTTGMPAKASIDRLTEAFVVGLVKDFPMTVNTVLRTAMKVRTGCEEKETPRCTFCDGPMQEDSQDWRTKHTVTQLQPTSEQDANPPAASVLCYGCQNLCRDRKGALMLPGYILPH
;
A
#
# COMPACT_ATOMS: atom_id res chain seq x y z
N MET A 1 -9.45 -15.01 61.60
CA MET A 1 -8.99 -15.67 60.36
C MET A 1 -9.18 -14.68 59.21
N PRO A 2 -8.13 -13.98 58.76
CA PRO A 2 -8.24 -13.08 57.62
C PRO A 2 -8.27 -13.89 56.31
N ARG A 3 -9.09 -13.46 55.36
CA ARG A 3 -9.20 -14.04 54.01
C ARG A 3 -7.84 -14.00 53.30
N PRO A 4 -7.50 -14.99 52.47
CA PRO A 4 -6.31 -14.92 51.64
C PRO A 4 -6.44 -13.75 50.67
N GLN A 5 -5.43 -12.88 50.68
CA GLN A 5 -5.22 -11.87 49.67
C GLN A 5 -4.94 -12.57 48.34
N THR A 6 -5.88 -12.48 47.41
CA THR A 6 -5.63 -12.81 46.01
C THR A 6 -4.57 -11.85 45.49
N GLN A 7 -3.39 -12.39 45.19
CA GLN A 7 -2.31 -11.71 44.48
C GLN A 7 -2.87 -11.15 43.16
N GLY A 8 -2.47 -9.91 42.84
CA GLY A 8 -3.10 -9.06 41.85
C GLY A 8 -3.36 -9.72 40.50
N GLU A 9 -4.63 -9.70 40.08
CA GLU A 9 -5.03 -9.82 38.69
C GLU A 9 -4.44 -8.62 37.92
N GLY A 10 -3.27 -8.82 37.34
CA GLY A 10 -2.68 -7.88 36.39
C GLY A 10 -3.64 -7.71 35.22
N GLY A 11 -3.96 -6.45 34.88
CA GLY A 11 -4.78 -6.13 33.70
C GLY A 11 -4.25 -6.82 32.44
N PRO A 12 -5.09 -6.96 31.38
CA PRO A 12 -4.75 -7.75 30.21
C PRO A 12 -3.40 -7.30 29.64
N ASN A 13 -2.48 -8.26 29.52
CA ASN A 13 -1.18 -8.04 28.90
C ASN A 13 -1.41 -7.42 27.51
N ILE A 14 -0.74 -6.30 27.21
CA ILE A 14 -0.85 -5.61 25.91
C ILE A 14 -0.61 -6.56 24.72
N ILE A 15 0.23 -7.58 24.94
CA ILE A 15 0.48 -8.66 24.00
C ILE A 15 -0.81 -9.43 23.69
N ASP A 16 -1.50 -9.92 24.72
CA ASP A 16 -2.69 -10.75 24.56
C ASP A 16 -3.86 -9.94 24.00
N ALA A 17 -3.98 -8.68 24.44
CA ALA A 17 -4.98 -7.75 23.91
C ALA A 17 -4.77 -7.49 22.40
N LEU A 18 -3.52 -7.34 21.96
CA LEU A 18 -3.20 -7.12 20.55
C LEU A 18 -3.40 -8.40 19.72
N LEU A 19 -2.97 -9.56 20.24
CA LEU A 19 -3.24 -10.86 19.60
C LEU A 19 -4.73 -11.13 19.43
N TYR A 20 -5.54 -10.80 20.45
CA TYR A 20 -7.00 -10.91 20.37
C TYR A 20 -7.58 -10.02 19.27
N LYS A 21 -7.18 -8.74 19.21
CA LYS A 21 -7.63 -7.82 18.16
C LYS A 21 -7.20 -8.26 16.76
N PHE A 22 -5.97 -8.73 16.61
CA PHE A 22 -5.47 -9.31 15.37
C PHE A 22 -6.32 -10.49 14.91
N ARG A 23 -6.60 -11.45 15.81
CA ARG A 23 -7.46 -12.60 15.52
C ARG A 23 -8.85 -12.15 15.09
N LEU A 24 -9.45 -11.20 15.80
CA LEU A 24 -10.76 -10.68 15.47
C LEU A 24 -10.76 -10.03 14.08
N ALA A 25 -9.77 -9.18 13.77
CA ALA A 25 -9.65 -8.51 12.48
C ALA A 25 -9.43 -9.51 11.33
N LEU A 26 -8.64 -10.56 11.56
CA LEU A 26 -8.36 -11.60 10.57
C LEU A 26 -9.60 -12.49 10.30
N MET A 27 -10.44 -12.72 11.31
CA MET A 27 -11.62 -13.58 11.22
C MET A 27 -12.91 -12.81 10.86
N ARG A 28 -12.91 -11.47 10.92
CA ARG A 28 -14.06 -10.65 10.55
C ARG A 28 -14.28 -10.73 9.04
N GLY A 29 -15.51 -10.96 8.59
CA GLY A 29 -15.89 -11.04 7.17
C GLY A 29 -16.06 -12.47 6.64
N ALA A 30 -15.75 -12.69 5.35
CA ALA A 30 -15.91 -13.98 4.70
C ALA A 30 -14.97 -15.05 5.32
N PRO A 31 -15.42 -16.32 5.43
CA PRO A 31 -14.60 -17.39 5.97
C PRO A 31 -13.38 -17.62 5.08
N LEU A 32 -12.18 -17.39 5.64
CA LEU A 32 -10.92 -17.79 5.01
C LEU A 32 -10.90 -19.32 4.85
N SER A 33 -10.59 -19.80 3.64
CA SER A 33 -10.42 -21.23 3.40
C SER A 33 -9.32 -21.80 4.29
N ASP A 34 -9.62 -22.91 4.95
CA ASP A 34 -8.63 -23.59 5.78
C ASP A 34 -7.49 -24.10 4.89
N GLY A 35 -6.25 -23.88 5.33
CA GLY A 35 -5.07 -24.28 4.57
C GLY A 35 -4.67 -23.32 3.45
N ALA A 36 -5.33 -22.15 3.31
CA ALA A 36 -4.90 -21.13 2.37
C ALA A 36 -3.45 -20.68 2.60
N ASN A 37 -2.78 -20.27 1.52
CA ASN A 37 -1.48 -19.62 1.61
C ASN A 37 -1.67 -18.13 1.83
N VAL A 38 -0.92 -17.56 2.76
CA VAL A 38 -0.97 -16.14 3.11
C VAL A 38 0.39 -15.49 2.90
N LEU A 39 0.37 -14.31 2.29
CA LEU A 39 1.53 -13.45 2.15
C LEU A 39 1.47 -12.31 3.18
N VAL A 40 2.56 -12.07 3.90
CA VAL A 40 2.71 -10.99 4.88
C VAL A 40 3.68 -9.96 4.31
N ALA A 41 3.20 -8.76 4.02
CA ALA A 41 4.05 -7.68 3.51
C ALA A 41 4.85 -7.07 4.66
N VAL A 42 6.18 -7.20 4.61
CA VAL A 42 7.10 -6.72 5.66
C VAL A 42 8.07 -5.73 5.05
N SER A 43 8.10 -4.50 5.59
CA SER A 43 8.98 -3.42 5.14
C SER A 43 10.14 -3.13 6.09
N GLY A 44 10.19 -3.82 7.24
CA GLY A 44 11.11 -3.53 8.35
C GLY A 44 10.62 -2.44 9.32
N GLY A 45 9.64 -1.62 8.91
CA GLY A 45 9.08 -0.58 9.78
C GLY A 45 8.31 -1.12 11.00
N PRO A 46 8.00 -0.27 12.00
CA PRO A 46 7.43 -0.72 13.27
C PRO A 46 6.13 -1.53 13.15
N SER A 47 5.22 -1.12 12.27
CA SER A 47 3.93 -1.79 12.11
C SER A 47 4.04 -3.11 11.34
N SER A 48 4.95 -3.20 10.37
CA SER A 48 5.13 -4.42 9.58
C SER A 48 5.94 -5.48 10.36
N CYS A 49 6.92 -5.08 11.17
CA CYS A 49 7.55 -5.99 12.16
C CYS A 49 6.58 -6.44 13.25
N CYS A 50 5.70 -5.56 13.74
CA CYS A 50 4.63 -5.96 14.66
C CYS A 50 3.71 -7.00 14.03
N LEU A 51 3.31 -6.79 12.78
CA LEU A 51 2.48 -7.74 12.03
C LEU A 51 3.17 -9.11 11.92
N LEU A 52 4.46 -9.14 11.59
CA LEU A 52 5.25 -10.37 11.52
C LEU A 52 5.30 -11.10 12.86
N GLU A 53 5.59 -10.40 13.95
CA GLU A 53 5.65 -10.99 15.30
C GLU A 53 4.29 -11.54 15.75
N VAL A 54 3.22 -10.80 15.48
CA VAL A 54 1.85 -11.22 15.83
C VAL A 54 1.45 -12.42 15.00
N MET A 55 1.82 -12.45 13.71
CA MET A 55 1.59 -13.59 12.84
C MET A 55 2.36 -14.82 13.30
N LYS A 56 3.63 -14.67 13.70
CA LYS A 56 4.45 -15.72 14.32
C LYS A 56 3.74 -16.34 15.52
N ARG A 57 3.25 -15.52 16.44
CA ARG A 57 2.51 -15.99 17.64
C ARG A 57 1.16 -16.61 17.29
N PHE A 58 0.47 -16.08 16.30
CA PHE A 58 -0.81 -16.62 15.84
C PHE A 58 -0.65 -17.99 15.16
N HIS A 59 0.44 -18.18 14.41
CA HIS A 59 0.72 -19.39 13.66
C HIS A 59 1.55 -20.43 14.43
N ALA A 60 1.99 -20.11 15.64
CA ALA A 60 2.72 -21.02 16.51
C ALA A 60 1.89 -22.27 16.86
N ILE A 61 2.56 -23.40 17.02
CA ILE A 61 1.96 -24.65 17.48
C ILE A 61 1.49 -24.45 18.93
N ASP A 62 0.22 -24.76 19.19
CA ASP A 62 -0.32 -24.77 20.54
C ASP A 62 0.24 -25.98 21.32
N PRO A 63 1.07 -25.78 22.36
CA PRO A 63 1.63 -26.90 23.11
C PRO A 63 0.57 -27.76 23.80
N ALA A 64 -0.60 -27.17 24.13
CA ALA A 64 -1.71 -27.89 24.74
C ALA A 64 -2.50 -28.71 23.72
N ASN A 65 -2.42 -28.37 22.43
CA ASN A 65 -3.06 -29.13 21.37
C ASN A 65 -2.21 -29.17 20.08
N PRO A 66 -1.11 -29.95 20.07
CA PRO A 66 -0.17 -29.97 18.94
C PRO A 66 -0.76 -30.50 17.63
N ARG A 67 -1.87 -31.26 17.70
CA ARG A 67 -2.56 -31.82 16.53
C ARG A 67 -3.55 -30.84 15.90
N LYS A 68 -3.82 -29.69 16.53
CA LYS A 68 -4.73 -28.68 15.98
C LYS A 68 -4.13 -28.16 14.68
N PRO A 69 -4.87 -28.26 13.55
CA PRO A 69 -4.37 -27.72 12.28
C PRO A 69 -4.19 -26.21 12.41
N ARG A 70 -3.09 -25.73 11.82
CA ARG A 70 -2.84 -24.29 11.68
C ARG A 70 -3.84 -23.71 10.68
N LYS A 71 -4.22 -22.45 10.86
CA LYS A 71 -5.22 -21.80 9.99
C LYS A 71 -4.75 -21.71 8.53
N PHE A 72 -3.46 -21.44 8.33
CA PHE A 72 -2.84 -21.30 7.01
C PHE A 72 -1.97 -22.51 6.69
N GLY A 73 -1.90 -22.88 5.42
CA GLY A 73 -1.02 -23.95 4.95
C GLY A 73 0.43 -23.48 4.88
N LYS A 74 0.63 -22.28 4.32
CA LYS A 74 1.94 -21.61 4.24
C LYS A 74 1.81 -20.14 4.61
N VAL A 75 2.83 -19.63 5.27
CA VAL A 75 3.03 -18.20 5.55
C VAL A 75 4.29 -17.76 4.82
N ILE A 76 4.14 -16.78 3.93
CA ILE A 76 5.24 -16.24 3.13
C ILE A 76 5.42 -14.78 3.49
N VAL A 77 6.62 -14.41 3.91
CA VAL A 77 7.03 -13.03 4.12
C VAL A 77 7.48 -12.45 2.78
N CYS A 78 6.97 -11.29 2.42
CA CYS A 78 7.37 -10.56 1.23
C CYS A 78 8.01 -9.23 1.62
N TYR A 79 9.26 -9.05 1.23
CA TYR A 79 9.95 -7.77 1.26
C TYR A 79 10.06 -7.24 -0.17
N VAL A 80 9.69 -5.97 -0.37
CA VAL A 80 9.98 -5.28 -1.62
C VAL A 80 11.17 -4.39 -1.37
N ASP A 81 12.21 -4.57 -2.16
CA ASP A 81 13.46 -3.82 -2.05
C ASP A 81 13.43 -2.55 -2.93
N PRO A 82 13.37 -1.34 -2.34
CA PRO A 82 13.42 -0.07 -3.05
C PRO A 82 14.85 0.48 -3.23
N SER A 83 15.89 -0.29 -2.89
CA SER A 83 17.31 0.13 -2.87
C SER A 83 17.75 0.83 -4.17
N ALA A 84 17.29 0.35 -5.33
CA ALA A 84 17.58 0.93 -6.64
C ALA A 84 17.19 2.41 -6.79
N VAL A 85 16.22 2.88 -6.01
CA VAL A 85 15.74 4.27 -6.01
C VAL A 85 16.24 5.05 -4.80
N LEU A 86 16.31 4.40 -3.62
CA LEU A 86 16.60 5.08 -2.36
C LEU A 86 18.10 5.08 -2.00
N GLY A 87 18.91 4.19 -2.56
CA GLY A 87 20.37 4.18 -2.41
C GLY A 87 20.89 3.83 -1.00
N TYR A 88 20.07 3.23 -0.15
CA TYR A 88 20.42 2.83 1.22
C TYR A 88 20.66 1.32 1.32
N PRO A 89 21.43 0.84 2.34
CA PRO A 89 21.74 -0.57 2.50
C PRO A 89 20.47 -1.44 2.61
N GLU A 90 20.52 -2.60 1.95
CA GLU A 90 19.43 -3.58 1.92
C GLU A 90 19.03 -3.99 3.35
N THR A 91 17.75 -3.82 3.70
CA THR A 91 17.16 -4.44 4.90
C THR A 91 16.69 -5.88 4.65
N ALA A 92 16.93 -6.39 3.44
CA ALA A 92 16.52 -7.72 3.00
C ALA A 92 17.08 -8.83 3.89
N GLY A 93 18.36 -8.72 4.28
CA GLY A 93 19.02 -9.71 5.14
C GLY A 93 18.35 -9.83 6.51
N GLN A 94 18.14 -8.70 7.19
CA GLN A 94 17.50 -8.71 8.51
C GLN A 94 16.05 -9.17 8.47
N ILE A 95 15.31 -8.83 7.39
CA ILE A 95 13.93 -9.29 7.23
C ILE A 95 13.88 -10.80 6.95
N ALA A 96 14.82 -11.32 6.15
CA ALA A 96 14.95 -12.75 5.91
C ALA A 96 15.30 -13.52 7.20
N GLU A 97 16.20 -12.98 8.03
CA GLU A 97 16.52 -13.53 9.35
C GLU A 97 15.30 -13.52 10.29
N ALA A 98 14.55 -12.42 10.34
CA ALA A 98 13.34 -12.33 11.15
C ALA A 98 12.24 -13.31 10.68
N ALA A 99 12.10 -13.51 9.37
CA ALA A 99 11.19 -14.49 8.79
C ALA A 99 11.63 -15.93 9.11
N ALA A 100 12.92 -16.24 8.98
CA ALA A 100 13.48 -17.55 9.33
C ALA A 100 13.30 -17.86 10.82
N ALA A 101 13.50 -16.87 11.70
CA ALA A 101 13.25 -16.99 13.14
C ALA A 101 11.74 -17.19 13.48
N ALA A 102 10.84 -17.00 12.52
CA ALA A 102 9.42 -17.28 12.62
C ALA A 102 8.99 -18.58 11.92
N ASP A 103 9.93 -19.34 11.34
CA ASP A 103 9.67 -20.52 10.49
C ASP A 103 8.81 -20.18 9.26
N PHE A 104 9.02 -18.99 8.69
CA PHE A 104 8.32 -18.52 7.50
C PHE A 104 9.26 -18.43 6.29
N GLN A 105 8.75 -18.77 5.11
CA GLN A 105 9.47 -18.55 3.86
C GLN A 105 9.56 -17.04 3.60
N CYS A 106 10.73 -16.54 3.20
CA CYS A 106 10.91 -15.15 2.78
C CYS A 106 11.12 -15.06 1.27
N VAL A 107 10.47 -14.09 0.63
CA VAL A 107 10.67 -13.71 -0.77
C VAL A 107 11.00 -12.23 -0.83
N THR A 108 12.10 -11.91 -1.50
CA THR A 108 12.50 -10.53 -1.79
C THR A 108 12.19 -10.22 -3.25
N VAL A 109 11.53 -9.10 -3.49
CA VAL A 109 11.22 -8.60 -4.83
C VAL A 109 11.87 -7.24 -5.01
N THR A 110 12.75 -7.10 -5.98
CA THR A 110 13.36 -5.80 -6.30
C THR A 110 12.35 -4.91 -7.03
N LEU A 111 12.36 -3.61 -6.74
CA LEU A 111 11.39 -2.69 -7.34
C LEU A 111 11.53 -2.60 -8.87
N GLU A 112 12.76 -2.72 -9.39
CA GLU A 112 13.05 -2.71 -10.83
C GLU A 112 12.48 -3.92 -11.56
N SER A 113 12.19 -5.03 -10.87
CA SER A 113 11.50 -6.18 -11.48
C SER A 113 10.10 -5.82 -12.00
N MET A 114 9.53 -4.69 -11.56
CA MET A 114 8.30 -4.14 -12.12
C MET A 114 8.46 -3.59 -13.53
N PHE A 115 9.66 -3.52 -14.09
CA PHE A 115 9.87 -3.23 -15.53
C PHE A 115 9.94 -4.50 -16.39
N LEU A 116 9.67 -5.68 -15.82
CA LEU A 116 9.60 -6.97 -16.50
C LEU A 116 8.19 -7.56 -16.43
N ASN A 117 7.84 -8.45 -17.35
CA ASN A 117 6.63 -9.28 -17.28
C ASN A 117 6.74 -10.35 -16.19
N ALA A 118 5.61 -10.96 -15.83
CA ALA A 118 5.52 -12.03 -14.82
C ALA A 118 6.36 -13.29 -15.14
N ASP A 119 6.72 -13.51 -16.39
CA ASP A 119 7.62 -14.56 -16.89
C ASP A 119 9.06 -14.06 -17.10
N GLU A 120 9.37 -12.85 -16.64
CA GLU A 120 10.66 -12.16 -16.75
C GLU A 120 11.03 -11.72 -18.17
N SER A 121 10.11 -11.86 -19.13
CA SER A 121 10.25 -11.26 -20.45
C SER A 121 10.17 -9.73 -20.39
N ASP A 122 10.74 -9.05 -21.38
CA ASP A 122 10.71 -7.59 -21.48
C ASP A 122 9.38 -7.11 -22.10
N PRO A 123 8.51 -6.40 -21.36
CA PRO A 123 7.25 -5.86 -21.89
C PRO A 123 7.44 -4.62 -22.78
N GLY A 124 8.67 -4.17 -22.98
CA GLY A 124 8.98 -2.84 -23.49
C GLY A 124 8.69 -1.76 -22.44
N VAL A 125 8.50 -0.54 -22.92
CA VAL A 125 8.17 0.62 -22.07
C VAL A 125 7.00 1.38 -22.63
N VAL A 126 6.28 2.07 -21.75
CA VAL A 126 5.24 3.03 -22.14
C VAL A 126 5.79 4.42 -21.83
N ASN A 127 5.95 5.24 -22.85
CA ASN A 127 6.32 6.64 -22.69
C ASN A 127 5.06 7.49 -22.56
N VAL A 128 5.07 8.37 -21.57
CA VAL A 128 4.05 9.40 -21.40
C VAL A 128 4.56 10.68 -22.07
N ASP A 129 4.12 10.88 -23.31
CA ASP A 129 4.54 12.00 -24.17
C ASP A 129 3.45 13.07 -24.30
N GLY A 130 3.83 14.27 -24.75
CA GLY A 130 2.92 15.40 -24.92
C GLY A 130 2.86 16.35 -23.71
N PRO A 131 2.15 17.49 -23.84
CA PRO A 131 1.98 18.45 -22.75
C PRO A 131 1.22 17.82 -21.57
N SER A 132 1.41 18.35 -20.37
CA SER A 132 0.77 17.81 -19.16
C SER A 132 -0.75 17.70 -19.31
N THR A 133 -1.40 18.58 -20.06
CA THR A 133 -2.85 18.57 -20.33
C THR A 133 -3.34 17.44 -21.24
N GLU A 134 -2.49 16.90 -22.12
CA GLU A 134 -2.89 15.94 -23.17
C GLU A 134 -1.85 14.81 -23.28
N ALA A 135 -1.49 14.26 -22.12
CA ALA A 135 -0.51 13.18 -22.06
C ALA A 135 -1.02 11.94 -22.81
N THR A 136 -0.25 11.47 -23.79
CA THR A 136 -0.54 10.26 -24.57
C THR A 136 0.39 9.13 -24.13
N LEU A 137 -0.17 7.93 -23.95
CA LEU A 137 0.60 6.72 -23.64
C LEU A 137 1.04 6.06 -24.95
N VAL A 138 2.35 6.02 -25.19
CA VAL A 138 2.93 5.43 -26.40
C VAL A 138 3.74 4.20 -26.02
N LYS A 139 3.31 3.02 -26.49
CA LYS A 139 4.08 1.79 -26.33
C LYS A 139 5.30 1.84 -27.24
N SER A 140 6.48 1.69 -26.65
CA SER A 140 7.74 1.65 -27.37
C SER A 140 8.37 0.27 -27.23
N ALA A 141 9.04 -0.19 -28.29
CA ALA A 141 9.74 -1.47 -28.30
C ALA A 141 10.80 -1.55 -27.18
N THR A 142 11.28 -2.77 -26.91
CA THR A 142 12.30 -3.10 -25.91
C THR A 142 13.43 -2.06 -25.91
N SER A 143 13.56 -1.36 -24.79
CA SER A 143 14.65 -0.41 -24.56
C SER A 143 15.95 -1.18 -24.32
N SER A 144 17.09 -0.71 -24.85
CA SER A 144 18.40 -1.30 -24.55
C SER A 144 18.80 -1.15 -23.07
N LEU A 145 18.02 -0.41 -22.28
CA LEU A 145 18.24 -0.19 -20.86
C LEU A 145 17.80 -1.40 -20.04
N SER A 146 18.61 -1.72 -19.03
CA SER A 146 18.28 -2.67 -17.98
C SER A 146 17.04 -2.24 -17.17
N PRO A 147 16.33 -3.17 -16.50
CA PRO A 147 15.19 -2.82 -15.65
C PRO A 147 15.52 -1.78 -14.58
N ASN A 148 16.74 -1.83 -14.04
CA ASN A 148 17.22 -0.87 -13.05
C ASN A 148 17.38 0.53 -13.65
N GLU A 149 18.00 0.65 -14.82
CA GLU A 149 18.12 1.94 -15.54
C GLU A 149 16.75 2.52 -15.92
N ARG A 150 15.80 1.66 -16.33
CA ARG A 150 14.42 2.10 -16.63
C ARG A 150 13.72 2.66 -15.38
N LEU A 151 13.86 1.98 -14.25
CA LEU A 151 13.35 2.46 -12.96
C LEU A 151 14.00 3.80 -12.59
N GLN A 152 15.32 3.92 -12.70
CA GLN A 152 16.02 5.18 -12.39
C GLN A 152 15.56 6.33 -13.30
N GLN A 153 15.43 6.10 -14.60
CA GLN A 153 14.91 7.11 -15.54
C GLN A 153 13.47 7.52 -15.22
N CYS A 154 12.61 6.55 -14.90
CA CYS A 154 11.24 6.81 -14.41
C CYS A 154 11.28 7.79 -13.22
N PHE A 155 12.08 7.50 -12.19
CA PHE A 155 12.16 8.33 -11.00
C PHE A 155 12.85 9.69 -11.20
N GLN A 156 13.80 9.79 -12.12
CA GLN A 156 14.44 11.05 -12.48
C GLN A 156 13.47 12.00 -13.22
N SER A 157 12.52 11.44 -13.97
CA SER A 157 11.52 12.22 -14.70
C SER A 157 10.43 12.82 -13.81
N LEU A 158 10.22 12.30 -12.59
CA LEU A 158 9.19 12.79 -11.66
C LEU A 158 9.55 14.16 -11.05
N GLY A 159 8.58 15.07 -11.07
CA GLY A 159 8.74 16.48 -10.75
C GLY A 159 8.90 16.77 -9.25
N THR A 160 8.04 16.17 -8.44
CA THR A 160 7.95 16.43 -6.99
C THR A 160 8.31 15.21 -6.14
N ALA A 161 8.52 15.45 -4.84
CA ALA A 161 8.67 14.38 -3.86
C ALA A 161 7.39 13.55 -3.70
N THR A 162 6.21 14.19 -3.77
CA THR A 162 4.91 13.49 -3.74
C THR A 162 4.81 12.46 -4.85
N ALA A 163 5.15 12.84 -6.09
CA ALA A 163 5.11 11.93 -7.23
C ALA A 163 6.05 10.73 -7.05
N LYS A 164 7.25 10.95 -6.48
CA LYS A 164 8.19 9.88 -6.17
C LYS A 164 7.67 8.93 -5.09
N GLU A 165 7.09 9.46 -4.01
CA GLU A 165 6.47 8.64 -2.96
C GLU A 165 5.31 7.81 -3.51
N ASP A 166 4.43 8.42 -4.30
CA ASP A 166 3.30 7.75 -4.96
C ASP A 166 3.76 6.64 -5.90
N MET A 167 4.82 6.88 -6.68
CA MET A 167 5.38 5.87 -7.58
C MET A 167 5.97 4.68 -6.81
N ILE A 168 6.68 4.90 -5.70
CA ILE A 168 7.20 3.81 -4.86
C ILE A 168 6.05 3.00 -4.28
N ASP A 169 5.05 3.66 -3.68
CA ASP A 169 3.91 2.98 -3.07
C ASP A 169 3.13 2.16 -4.11
N LEU A 170 2.92 2.71 -5.31
CA LEU A 170 2.25 2.05 -6.41
C LEU A 170 2.99 0.79 -6.89
N LEU A 171 4.29 0.92 -7.21
CA LEU A 171 5.10 -0.20 -7.67
C LEU A 171 5.28 -1.26 -6.57
N THR A 172 5.40 -0.84 -5.31
CA THR A 172 5.46 -1.74 -4.15
C THR A 172 4.18 -2.55 -4.02
N ASN A 173 3.01 -1.92 -4.15
CA ASN A 173 1.73 -2.61 -4.11
C ASN A 173 1.61 -3.64 -5.24
N LYS A 174 2.01 -3.28 -6.46
CA LYS A 174 2.04 -4.22 -7.59
C LYS A 174 3.02 -5.38 -7.35
N ALA A 175 4.20 -5.10 -6.82
CA ALA A 175 5.19 -6.12 -6.50
C ALA A 175 4.67 -7.12 -5.47
N ILE A 176 4.02 -6.64 -4.40
CA ILE A 176 3.39 -7.49 -3.37
C ILE A 176 2.30 -8.39 -3.98
N LEU A 177 1.40 -7.83 -4.77
CA LEU A 177 0.32 -8.60 -5.40
C LEU A 177 0.86 -9.62 -6.40
N ARG A 178 1.88 -9.26 -7.19
CA ARG A 178 2.54 -10.18 -8.11
C ARG A 178 3.27 -11.31 -7.39
N ALA A 179 3.94 -11.01 -6.27
CA ALA A 179 4.56 -12.03 -5.41
C ALA A 179 3.52 -12.98 -4.83
N ALA A 180 2.38 -12.46 -4.38
CA ALA A 180 1.27 -13.27 -3.87
C ALA A 180 0.75 -14.24 -4.93
N ARG A 181 0.51 -13.78 -6.17
CA ARG A 181 0.09 -14.64 -7.29
C ARG A 181 1.10 -15.73 -7.59
N ARG A 182 2.37 -15.38 -7.71
CA ARG A 182 3.47 -16.34 -7.99
C ARG A 182 3.59 -17.41 -6.91
N ALA A 183 3.35 -17.04 -5.65
CA ALA A 183 3.41 -17.97 -4.52
C ALA A 183 2.08 -18.73 -4.26
N GLY A 184 1.04 -18.49 -5.07
CA GLY A 184 -0.28 -19.10 -4.89
C GLY A 184 -0.96 -18.66 -3.60
N CYS A 185 -0.72 -17.43 -3.14
CA CYS A 185 -1.38 -16.82 -1.99
C CYS A 185 -2.68 -16.16 -2.43
N THR A 186 -3.77 -16.46 -1.72
CA THR A 186 -5.09 -15.83 -1.92
C THR A 186 -5.35 -14.71 -0.93
N LEU A 187 -4.47 -14.54 0.07
CA LEU A 187 -4.58 -13.55 1.13
C LEU A 187 -3.25 -12.80 1.29
N VAL A 188 -3.33 -11.47 1.36
CA VAL A 188 -2.20 -10.57 1.65
C VAL A 188 -2.51 -9.79 2.92
N LEU A 189 -1.61 -9.85 3.90
CA LEU A 189 -1.68 -9.06 5.13
C LEU A 189 -0.77 -7.84 5.05
N ARG A 190 -1.34 -6.66 5.31
CA ARG A 190 -0.61 -5.39 5.41
C ARG A 190 -0.61 -4.85 6.83
N GLY A 191 0.51 -4.23 7.21
CA GLY A 191 0.73 -3.63 8.52
C GLY A 191 0.10 -2.24 8.71
N ASP A 192 -1.02 -1.96 8.05
CA ASP A 192 -1.64 -0.63 8.09
C ASP A 192 -2.34 -0.41 9.44
N THR A 193 -1.91 0.64 10.17
CA THR A 193 -2.49 1.04 11.46
C THR A 193 -3.63 2.03 11.28
N SER A 194 -4.46 2.25 12.30
CA SER A 194 -5.49 3.30 12.27
C SER A 194 -4.89 4.68 12.00
N THR A 195 -3.72 4.96 12.58
CA THR A 195 -2.98 6.21 12.36
C THR A 195 -2.54 6.34 10.91
N ARG A 196 -1.93 5.28 10.34
CA ARG A 196 -1.48 5.31 8.94
C ARG A 196 -2.66 5.41 7.98
N MET A 197 -3.74 4.68 8.24
CA MET A 197 -4.96 4.77 7.44
C MET A 197 -5.54 6.18 7.45
N ALA A 198 -5.61 6.87 8.61
CA ALA A 198 -6.14 8.23 8.68
C ALA A 198 -5.27 9.24 7.90
N VAL A 199 -3.95 9.13 8.02
CA VAL A 199 -3.01 9.95 7.22
C VAL A 199 -3.22 9.68 5.73
N ASN A 200 -3.21 8.41 5.34
CA ASN A 200 -3.41 8.00 3.94
C ASN A 200 -4.77 8.46 3.41
N THR A 201 -5.86 8.38 4.17
CA THR A 201 -7.18 8.89 3.76
C THR A 201 -7.10 10.35 3.33
N VAL A 202 -6.48 11.21 4.13
CA VAL A 202 -6.35 12.64 3.80
C VAL A 202 -5.44 12.82 2.58
N ALA A 203 -4.28 12.15 2.57
CA ALA A 203 -3.32 12.24 1.47
C ALA A 203 -3.91 11.79 0.13
N GLN A 204 -4.52 10.61 0.10
CA GLN A 204 -5.15 10.01 -1.08
C GLN A 204 -6.30 10.89 -1.58
N THR A 205 -7.12 11.46 -0.68
CA THR A 205 -8.16 12.43 -1.05
C THR A 205 -7.55 13.66 -1.71
N SER A 206 -6.49 14.24 -1.13
CA SER A 206 -5.78 15.40 -1.69
C SER A 206 -5.12 15.12 -3.04
N LYS A 207 -4.68 13.88 -3.29
CA LYS A 207 -4.12 13.42 -4.58
C LYS A 207 -5.19 13.11 -5.63
N GLY A 208 -6.47 13.13 -5.24
CA GLY A 208 -7.60 12.87 -6.12
C GLY A 208 -7.97 11.39 -6.27
N LEU A 209 -7.63 10.56 -5.28
CA LEU A 209 -7.99 9.14 -5.21
C LEU A 209 -9.27 8.92 -4.38
N GLY A 210 -10.14 9.94 -4.33
CA GLY A 210 -11.41 9.89 -3.59
C GLY A 210 -12.41 8.88 -4.15
N PHE A 211 -12.40 8.61 -5.45
CA PHE A 211 -13.31 7.63 -6.07
C PHE A 211 -13.10 6.21 -5.51
N ALA A 212 -11.85 5.79 -5.32
CA ALA A 212 -11.50 4.47 -4.79
C ALA A 212 -11.55 4.39 -3.24
N MET A 213 -11.94 5.47 -2.56
CA MET A 213 -11.91 5.55 -1.10
C MET A 213 -12.74 4.46 -0.40
N PRO A 214 -13.96 4.10 -0.86
CA PRO A 214 -14.72 3.01 -0.24
C PRO A 214 -13.94 1.69 -0.25
N THR A 215 -13.31 1.33 -1.38
CA THR A 215 -12.45 0.14 -1.50
C THR A 215 -11.25 0.21 -0.55
N GLU A 216 -10.60 1.36 -0.42
CA GLU A 216 -9.46 1.51 0.49
C GLU A 216 -9.86 1.38 1.97
N MET A 217 -11.06 1.84 2.33
CA MET A 217 -11.60 1.74 3.69
C MET A 217 -12.23 0.39 4.00
N ALA A 218 -12.57 -0.40 2.97
CA ALA A 218 -13.18 -1.71 3.13
C ALA A 218 -12.32 -2.63 4.00
N GLU A 219 -12.98 -3.50 4.76
CA GLU A 219 -12.31 -4.50 5.58
C GLU A 219 -11.70 -5.61 4.75
N ARG A 220 -12.44 -5.98 3.71
CA ARG A 220 -12.09 -6.94 2.68
C ARG A 220 -12.47 -6.29 1.34
N PRO A 221 -11.56 -5.53 0.72
CA PRO A 221 -11.82 -4.93 -0.56
C PRO A 221 -12.10 -6.04 -1.58
N THR A 222 -13.05 -5.79 -2.46
CA THR A 222 -13.39 -6.68 -3.58
C THR A 222 -12.35 -6.61 -4.72
N TRP A 223 -11.36 -5.72 -4.58
CA TRP A 223 -10.26 -5.52 -5.52
C TRP A 223 -8.89 -5.62 -4.84
N PRO A 224 -7.92 -6.31 -5.44
CA PRO A 224 -8.04 -7.12 -6.66
C PRO A 224 -8.93 -8.37 -6.45
N ALA A 225 -9.61 -8.84 -7.50
CA ALA A 225 -10.65 -9.88 -7.36
C ALA A 225 -10.11 -11.26 -6.96
N ASP A 226 -8.84 -11.55 -7.25
CA ASP A 226 -8.20 -12.84 -7.04
C ASP A 226 -7.45 -12.95 -5.70
N ILE A 227 -7.12 -11.81 -5.08
CA ILE A 227 -6.35 -11.74 -3.85
C ILE A 227 -7.04 -10.82 -2.86
N GLU A 228 -7.32 -11.36 -1.69
CA GLU A 228 -7.87 -10.58 -0.61
C GLU A 228 -6.77 -9.82 0.15
N VAL A 229 -6.92 -8.51 0.28
CA VAL A 229 -5.97 -7.67 1.03
C VAL A 229 -6.58 -7.29 2.37
N VAL A 230 -6.02 -7.81 3.47
CA VAL A 230 -6.50 -7.56 4.82
C VAL A 230 -5.48 -6.72 5.60
N ARG A 231 -6.00 -5.84 6.48
CA ARG A 231 -5.23 -4.95 7.35
C ARG A 231 -5.50 -5.27 8.82
N PRO A 232 -4.88 -6.30 9.40
CA PRO A 232 -5.20 -6.75 10.76
C PRO A 232 -4.92 -5.72 11.85
N LEU A 233 -4.05 -4.75 11.57
CA LEU A 233 -3.66 -3.69 12.52
C LEU A 233 -4.51 -2.42 12.39
N ARG A 234 -5.55 -2.41 11.53
CA ARG A 234 -6.34 -1.20 11.21
C ARG A 234 -7.01 -0.52 12.39
N ASP A 235 -7.26 -1.26 13.48
CA ASP A 235 -7.91 -0.76 14.70
C ASP A 235 -6.88 -0.45 15.81
N LEU A 236 -5.59 -0.47 15.48
CA LEU A 236 -4.47 -0.18 16.38
C LEU A 236 -3.78 1.10 15.95
N SER A 237 -3.53 1.99 16.90
CA SER A 237 -2.76 3.22 16.66
C SER A 237 -1.26 2.94 16.59
N ALA A 238 -0.50 3.83 15.92
CA ALA A 238 0.95 3.75 15.89
C ALA A 238 1.58 3.73 17.30
N LYS A 239 0.97 4.43 18.28
CA LYS A 239 1.41 4.41 19.69
C LYS A 239 1.25 3.01 20.32
N GLN A 240 0.14 2.33 20.06
CA GLN A 240 -0.08 0.97 20.56
C GLN A 240 0.92 -0.01 19.95
N ILE A 241 1.22 0.13 18.65
CA ILE A 241 2.28 -0.65 17.98
C ILE A 241 3.63 -0.41 18.65
N ALA A 242 4.00 0.84 18.92
CA ALA A 242 5.27 1.16 19.58
C ALA A 242 5.37 0.55 21.00
N ILE A 243 4.29 0.62 21.78
CA ILE A 243 4.23 -0.01 23.11
C ILE A 243 4.38 -1.53 22.97
N PHE A 244 3.63 -2.16 22.07
CA PHE A 244 3.73 -3.60 21.84
C PHE A 244 5.15 -4.01 21.44
N ASN A 245 5.76 -3.35 20.46
CA ASN A 245 7.11 -3.69 19.99
C ASN A 245 8.13 -3.57 21.12
N ARG A 246 8.03 -2.53 21.95
CA ARG A 246 8.90 -2.38 23.13
C ARG A 246 8.69 -3.52 24.14
N THR A 247 7.45 -3.86 24.47
CA THR A 247 7.13 -4.90 25.46
C THR A 247 7.51 -6.30 24.95
N ALA A 248 7.25 -6.58 23.68
CA ALA A 248 7.55 -7.84 23.02
C ALA A 248 9.01 -7.95 22.53
N LYS A 249 9.82 -6.89 22.69
CA LYS A 249 11.20 -6.79 22.20
C LYS A 249 11.31 -7.08 20.69
N VAL A 250 10.37 -6.57 19.92
CA VAL A 250 10.37 -6.67 18.45
C VAL A 250 11.41 -5.72 17.90
N GLU A 251 12.34 -6.27 17.12
CA GLU A 251 13.31 -5.47 16.37
C GLU A 251 12.63 -4.80 15.18
N THR A 252 12.93 -3.52 14.98
CA THR A 252 12.38 -2.69 13.91
C THR A 252 13.50 -1.98 13.20
N PHE A 253 13.43 -1.94 11.88
CA PHE A 253 14.41 -1.30 11.02
C PHE A 253 13.83 0.01 10.48
N VAL A 254 14.67 1.04 10.43
CA VAL A 254 14.29 2.32 9.83
C VAL A 254 14.82 2.31 8.40
N THR A 255 13.92 2.14 7.43
CA THR A 255 14.23 2.36 6.02
C THR A 255 13.85 3.81 5.68
N PRO A 256 14.82 4.70 5.40
CA PRO A 256 14.51 6.06 5.02
C PRO A 256 13.71 6.07 3.71
N GLY A 257 12.61 6.81 3.67
CA GLY A 257 11.87 7.08 2.44
C GLY A 257 12.37 8.36 1.76
N VAL A 258 11.76 8.69 0.61
CA VAL A 258 12.13 9.85 -0.22
C VAL A 258 12.23 11.16 0.56
N THR A 259 11.31 11.37 1.51
CA THR A 259 11.22 12.62 2.28
C THR A 259 11.69 12.48 3.73
N THR A 260 12.37 11.40 4.10
CA THR A 260 12.87 11.24 5.47
C THR A 260 13.78 12.41 5.84
N GLY A 261 13.47 13.06 6.97
CA GLY A 261 14.21 14.23 7.45
C GLY A 261 13.90 15.55 6.72
N MET A 262 13.02 15.53 5.70
CA MET A 262 12.59 16.75 5.00
C MET A 262 11.50 17.51 5.79
N PRO A 263 11.29 18.81 5.50
CA PRO A 263 10.21 19.59 6.13
C PRO A 263 8.82 19.01 5.87
N ALA A 264 7.86 19.28 6.75
CA ALA A 264 6.48 18.82 6.61
C ALA A 264 5.83 19.20 5.25
N LYS A 265 6.25 20.32 4.65
CA LYS A 265 5.72 20.79 3.35
C LYS A 265 6.40 20.14 2.13
N ALA A 266 7.30 19.18 2.31
CA ALA A 266 8.07 18.57 1.23
C ALA A 266 7.21 17.70 0.29
N SER A 267 6.17 17.05 0.82
CA SER A 267 5.21 16.26 0.04
C SER A 267 3.82 16.29 0.67
N ILE A 268 2.81 15.83 -0.06
CA ILE A 268 1.44 15.68 0.45
C ILE A 268 1.44 14.69 1.64
N ASP A 269 2.17 13.58 1.54
CA ASP A 269 2.23 12.54 2.57
C ASP A 269 2.85 13.08 3.87
N ARG A 270 3.98 13.80 3.78
CA ARG A 270 4.59 14.46 4.94
C ARG A 270 3.68 15.51 5.54
N LEU A 271 3.02 16.32 4.72
CA LEU A 271 2.16 17.40 5.18
C LEU A 271 0.95 16.86 5.93
N THR A 272 0.32 15.82 5.36
CA THR A 272 -0.85 15.17 5.96
C THR A 272 -0.46 14.37 7.19
N GLU A 273 0.70 13.71 7.21
CA GLU A 273 1.25 13.07 8.40
C GLU A 273 1.44 14.09 9.54
N ALA A 274 2.14 15.19 9.29
CA ALA A 274 2.39 16.23 10.27
C ALA A 274 1.09 16.88 10.76
N PHE A 275 0.12 17.11 9.86
CA PHE A 275 -1.19 17.65 10.19
C PHE A 275 -2.00 16.71 11.10
N VAL A 276 -2.19 15.46 10.70
CA VAL A 276 -3.01 14.49 11.46
C VAL A 276 -2.34 14.16 12.80
N VAL A 277 -1.03 13.89 12.81
CA VAL A 277 -0.30 13.59 14.05
C VAL A 277 -0.25 14.80 14.98
N GLY A 278 -0.09 16.00 14.42
CA GLY A 278 -0.15 17.26 15.16
C GLY A 278 -1.49 17.46 15.87
N LEU A 279 -2.60 17.24 15.14
CA LEU A 279 -3.95 17.37 15.70
C LEU A 279 -4.25 16.36 16.80
N VAL A 280 -3.72 15.13 16.71
CA VAL A 280 -3.93 14.08 17.72
C VAL A 280 -3.44 14.48 19.11
N LYS A 281 -2.49 15.42 19.22
CA LYS A 281 -2.00 15.93 20.50
C LYS A 281 -3.12 16.55 21.32
N ASP A 282 -3.90 17.44 20.72
CA ASP A 282 -4.94 18.20 21.40
C ASP A 282 -6.32 17.55 21.22
N PHE A 283 -6.49 16.74 20.16
CA PHE A 283 -7.73 16.05 19.82
C PHE A 283 -7.50 14.55 19.58
N PRO A 284 -7.44 13.72 20.63
CA PRO A 284 -7.14 12.28 20.51
C PRO A 284 -8.09 11.50 19.60
N MET A 285 -9.32 11.99 19.41
CA MET A 285 -10.34 11.37 18.56
C MET A 285 -10.16 11.65 17.06
N THR A 286 -9.19 12.48 16.66
CA THR A 286 -8.96 12.90 15.26
C THR A 286 -8.88 11.73 14.30
N VAL A 287 -8.03 10.74 14.60
CA VAL A 287 -7.86 9.53 13.77
C VAL A 287 -9.19 8.81 13.57
N ASN A 288 -9.96 8.64 14.64
CA ASN A 288 -11.25 7.93 14.59
C ASN A 288 -12.29 8.73 13.80
N THR A 289 -12.34 10.06 13.97
CA THR A 289 -13.24 10.93 13.21
C THR A 289 -12.93 10.90 11.72
N VAL A 290 -11.65 10.96 11.32
CA VAL A 290 -11.23 10.86 9.92
C VAL A 290 -11.69 9.53 9.32
N LEU A 291 -11.37 8.41 9.97
CA LEU A 291 -11.74 7.08 9.47
C LEU A 291 -13.25 6.87 9.40
N ARG A 292 -14.01 7.29 10.42
CA ARG A 292 -15.48 7.18 10.41
C ARG A 292 -16.13 8.03 9.32
N THR A 293 -15.55 9.19 9.00
CA THR A 293 -16.03 10.01 7.88
C THR A 293 -15.69 9.34 6.55
N ALA A 294 -14.47 8.85 6.38
CA ALA A 294 -14.06 8.13 5.16
C ALA A 294 -14.91 6.87 4.90
N MET A 295 -15.24 6.10 5.94
CA MET A 295 -16.11 4.92 5.84
C MET A 295 -17.56 5.25 5.43
N LYS A 296 -17.99 6.51 5.49
CA LYS A 296 -19.32 6.95 5.01
C LYS A 296 -19.32 7.38 3.55
N VAL A 297 -18.15 7.57 2.94
CA VAL A 297 -18.01 7.95 1.54
C VAL A 297 -18.57 6.82 0.66
N ARG A 298 -19.36 7.18 -0.36
CA ARG A 298 -19.93 6.27 -1.36
C ARG A 298 -19.73 6.92 -2.73
N THR A 299 -19.19 6.16 -3.68
CA THR A 299 -18.74 6.68 -4.99
C THR A 299 -19.19 5.82 -6.17
N GLY A 300 -19.81 4.65 -5.93
CA GLY A 300 -20.12 3.67 -6.98
C GLY A 300 -18.93 2.77 -7.36
N CYS A 301 -17.75 2.94 -6.75
CA CYS A 301 -16.54 2.18 -7.12
C CYS A 301 -16.58 0.66 -6.87
N GLU A 302 -17.59 0.17 -6.15
CA GLU A 302 -17.77 -1.25 -5.81
C GLU A 302 -18.75 -1.95 -6.78
N GLU A 303 -19.26 -1.24 -7.79
CA GLU A 303 -20.13 -1.78 -8.81
C GLU A 303 -19.37 -2.74 -9.74
N LYS A 304 -20.05 -3.78 -10.24
CA LYS A 304 -19.39 -4.85 -11.01
C LYS A 304 -18.78 -4.39 -12.34
N GLU A 305 -19.38 -3.36 -12.93
CA GLU A 305 -19.00 -2.80 -14.24
C GLU A 305 -18.00 -1.65 -14.13
N THR A 306 -17.57 -1.28 -12.92
CA THR A 306 -16.61 -0.19 -12.73
C THR A 306 -15.30 -0.48 -13.46
N PRO A 307 -14.85 0.40 -14.38
CA PRO A 307 -13.62 0.17 -15.13
C PRO A 307 -12.40 0.24 -14.22
N ARG A 308 -11.30 -0.34 -14.66
CA ARG A 308 -10.07 -0.45 -13.87
C ARG A 308 -8.98 0.44 -14.44
N CYS A 309 -8.27 1.10 -13.55
CA CYS A 309 -7.05 1.80 -13.90
C CYS A 309 -5.99 0.78 -14.30
N THR A 310 -5.44 0.89 -15.50
CA THR A 310 -4.39 0.00 -15.99
C THR A 310 -3.06 0.15 -15.24
N PHE A 311 -2.86 1.27 -14.56
CA PHE A 311 -1.64 1.54 -13.82
C PHE A 311 -1.69 1.15 -12.34
N CYS A 312 -2.81 1.33 -11.64
CA CYS A 312 -2.93 0.92 -10.23
C CYS A 312 -3.85 -0.28 -9.98
N ASP A 313 -4.50 -0.80 -11.02
CA ASP A 313 -5.51 -1.87 -10.98
C ASP A 313 -6.76 -1.54 -10.14
N GLY A 314 -6.83 -0.33 -9.58
CA GLY A 314 -7.93 0.15 -8.76
C GLY A 314 -9.14 0.60 -9.56
N PRO A 315 -10.30 0.75 -8.91
CA PRO A 315 -11.52 1.21 -9.56
C PRO A 315 -11.34 2.64 -10.08
N MET A 316 -11.87 2.89 -11.26
CA MET A 316 -11.75 4.13 -11.98
C MET A 316 -13.13 4.68 -12.30
N GLN A 317 -13.31 5.99 -12.12
CA GLN A 317 -14.52 6.68 -12.54
C GLN A 317 -14.49 6.83 -14.07
N GLU A 318 -15.59 6.46 -14.72
CA GLU A 318 -15.81 6.78 -16.13
C GLU A 318 -15.71 8.29 -16.35
N ASP A 319 -15.15 8.70 -17.50
CA ASP A 319 -14.98 10.10 -17.88
C ASP A 319 -14.27 10.96 -16.82
N SER A 320 -13.34 10.37 -16.07
CA SER A 320 -12.52 11.11 -15.09
C SER A 320 -11.79 12.30 -15.72
N GLN A 321 -11.54 12.27 -17.02
CA GLN A 321 -10.96 13.38 -17.79
C GLN A 321 -11.97 14.47 -18.13
N ASP A 322 -13.22 14.14 -18.43
CA ASP A 322 -14.27 15.14 -18.56
C ASP A 322 -14.51 15.85 -17.24
N TRP A 323 -14.54 15.09 -16.13
CA TRP A 323 -14.65 15.68 -14.80
C TRP A 323 -13.51 16.67 -14.55
N ARG A 324 -12.27 16.31 -14.94
CA ARG A 324 -11.10 17.20 -14.86
C ARG A 324 -11.28 18.46 -15.68
N THR A 325 -11.60 18.34 -16.96
CA THR A 325 -11.73 19.48 -17.87
C THR A 325 -12.80 20.44 -17.39
N LYS A 326 -13.91 19.92 -16.83
CA LYS A 326 -15.02 20.72 -16.30
C LYS A 326 -14.71 21.43 -14.97
N HIS A 327 -13.83 20.88 -14.13
CA HIS A 327 -13.62 21.37 -12.75
C HIS A 327 -12.21 21.88 -12.46
N THR A 328 -11.24 21.66 -13.36
CA THR A 328 -9.89 22.20 -13.22
C THR A 328 -9.83 23.53 -13.98
N VAL A 329 -9.92 24.63 -13.24
CA VAL A 329 -9.70 25.97 -13.81
C VAL A 329 -8.22 26.07 -14.19
N THR A 330 -7.91 25.72 -15.43
CA THR A 330 -6.53 25.76 -15.94
C THR A 330 -6.23 27.12 -16.58
N GLN A 331 -7.26 27.87 -16.97
CA GLN A 331 -7.17 29.24 -17.48
C GLN A 331 -8.41 30.05 -17.04
N LEU A 332 -8.21 31.34 -16.75
CA LEU A 332 -9.26 32.30 -16.38
C LEU A 332 -10.05 32.84 -17.60
N GLN A 333 -9.79 32.35 -18.81
CA GLN A 333 -10.45 32.82 -20.04
C GLN A 333 -11.26 31.69 -20.70
N PRO A 334 -12.46 31.99 -21.23
CA PRO A 334 -13.29 31.01 -21.91
C PRO A 334 -12.64 30.64 -23.24
N THR A 335 -12.22 29.39 -23.38
CA THR A 335 -11.81 28.83 -24.67
C THR A 335 -13.03 28.17 -25.32
N SER A 336 -13.27 28.54 -26.58
CA SER A 336 -14.30 28.00 -27.45
C SER A 336 -14.16 26.49 -27.61
N GLU A 337 -15.29 25.80 -27.59
CA GLU A 337 -15.46 24.37 -27.87
C GLU A 337 -14.75 24.01 -29.18
N GLN A 338 -13.67 23.24 -29.07
CA GLN A 338 -13.08 22.51 -30.20
C GLN A 338 -13.13 21.02 -29.86
N ASP A 339 -13.76 20.27 -30.75
CA ASP A 339 -13.87 18.81 -30.72
C ASP A 339 -12.47 18.19 -30.68
N ALA A 340 -12.08 17.67 -29.52
CA ALA A 340 -10.87 16.88 -29.37
C ALA A 340 -11.20 15.39 -29.61
N ASN A 341 -10.44 14.76 -30.52
CA ASN A 341 -10.37 13.29 -30.66
C ASN A 341 -10.22 12.63 -29.27
N PRO A 342 -10.73 11.40 -29.05
CA PRO A 342 -10.68 10.77 -27.73
C PRO A 342 -9.20 10.66 -27.28
N PRO A 343 -8.78 11.36 -26.21
CA PRO A 343 -7.38 11.32 -25.79
C PRO A 343 -7.07 9.96 -25.16
N ALA A 344 -5.82 9.72 -24.76
CA ALA A 344 -5.38 8.58 -23.95
C ALA A 344 -5.95 8.57 -22.50
N ALA A 345 -7.18 9.05 -22.36
CA ALA A 345 -7.90 9.56 -21.20
C ALA A 345 -8.79 8.52 -20.48
N SER A 346 -9.00 7.35 -21.08
CA SER A 346 -9.98 6.36 -20.59
C SER A 346 -9.38 5.16 -19.85
N VAL A 347 -8.06 5.10 -19.65
CA VAL A 347 -7.38 3.90 -19.10
C VAL A 347 -6.69 4.10 -17.75
N LEU A 348 -6.60 5.34 -17.25
CA LEU A 348 -5.98 5.70 -15.98
C LEU A 348 -6.98 6.38 -15.06
N CYS A 349 -6.97 6.08 -13.76
CA CYS A 349 -7.79 6.83 -12.80
C CYS A 349 -7.23 8.24 -12.56
N TYR A 350 -8.08 9.12 -12.01
CA TYR A 350 -7.75 10.53 -11.76
C TYR A 350 -6.42 10.73 -11.01
N GLY A 351 -6.15 9.93 -9.96
CA GLY A 351 -4.90 10.01 -9.22
C GLY A 351 -3.68 9.57 -10.02
N CYS A 352 -3.78 8.47 -10.78
CA CYS A 352 -2.70 8.01 -11.66
C CYS A 352 -2.40 9.01 -12.78
N GLN A 353 -3.43 9.68 -13.31
CA GLN A 353 -3.26 10.79 -14.24
C GLN A 353 -2.50 11.95 -13.59
N ASN A 354 -2.82 12.33 -12.35
CA ASN A 354 -2.08 13.39 -11.64
C ASN A 354 -0.61 13.02 -11.42
N LEU A 355 -0.35 11.76 -11.02
CA LEU A 355 1.01 11.23 -10.90
C LEU A 355 1.77 11.35 -12.22
N CYS A 356 1.15 10.94 -13.34
CA CYS A 356 1.79 11.02 -14.65
C CYS A 356 1.99 12.46 -15.14
N ARG A 357 1.18 13.44 -14.70
CA ARG A 357 1.35 14.86 -15.05
C ARG A 357 2.49 15.53 -14.30
N ASP A 358 2.84 15.02 -13.12
CA ASP A 358 3.93 15.54 -12.30
C ASP A 358 5.30 15.03 -12.79
N ARG A 359 5.65 15.42 -14.01
CA ARG A 359 6.88 15.03 -14.71
C ARG A 359 7.61 16.26 -15.28
N LYS A 360 8.93 16.17 -15.38
CA LYS A 360 9.81 17.20 -15.95
C LYS A 360 10.11 16.98 -17.44
N GLY A 361 9.67 15.86 -18.02
CA GLY A 361 9.95 15.45 -19.39
C GLY A 361 9.13 14.21 -19.76
N ALA A 362 9.61 13.38 -20.69
CA ALA A 362 9.00 12.08 -20.97
C ALA A 362 9.11 11.16 -19.75
N LEU A 363 7.98 10.63 -19.29
CA LEU A 363 7.94 9.68 -18.18
C LEU A 363 7.88 8.26 -18.74
N MET A 364 8.87 7.44 -18.37
CA MET A 364 8.96 6.05 -18.77
C MET A 364 8.27 5.17 -17.73
N LEU A 365 7.28 4.38 -18.17
CA LEU A 365 6.51 3.47 -17.34
C LEU A 365 6.67 2.01 -17.80
N PRO A 366 6.43 1.02 -16.93
CA PRO A 366 6.39 -0.40 -17.31
C PRO A 366 5.47 -0.70 -18.50
N GLY A 367 5.96 -1.51 -19.45
CA GLY A 367 5.26 -1.80 -20.70
C GLY A 367 3.88 -2.47 -20.58
N TYR A 368 3.63 -3.18 -19.47
CA TYR A 368 2.35 -3.86 -19.21
C TYR A 368 1.20 -2.92 -18.84
N ILE A 369 1.47 -1.62 -18.65
CA ILE A 369 0.42 -0.63 -18.30
C ILE A 369 -0.53 -0.39 -19.47
N LEU A 370 -0.10 -0.63 -20.71
CA LEU A 370 -1.03 -0.73 -21.82
C LEU A 370 -1.29 -2.21 -22.11
N PRO A 371 -2.56 -2.66 -22.16
CA PRO A 371 -2.85 -3.99 -22.68
C PRO A 371 -2.28 -4.14 -24.10
N HIS A 372 -1.90 -5.36 -24.44
CA HIS A 372 -1.37 -5.70 -25.77
C HIS A 372 -2.43 -5.53 -26.85
#